data_AF-A0A2T1DKI0-F1
#
_entry.id   AF-A0A2T1DKI0-F1
#
_cell.length_a   1.000
_cell.length_b   1.000
_cell.length_c   1.000
_cell.angle_alpha   90.00
_cell.angle_beta   90.00
_cell.angle_gamma   90.00
#
_symmetry.space_group_name_H-M   'P 1'
#
loop_
_entity.id
_entity.type
_entity.pdbx_description
1 polymer ?
#
loop_
_entity_poly.entity_id
_entity_poly.type
_entity_poly.pdbx_seq_one_letter_code
_entity_poly.pdbx_strand_id
1 'polypeptide(L)'
;MTTAPHQIRLTQSPTLTTADPNEPNLLHELTAALTGGTAVYDFFSGDSQALQNLYETISTTDDTAWLDGLDKSGNPVKYVAQGNNYLMVSASVTDTDPIQNGTGTDYKQVGAAVVTLTTDAGTGQLVVHAIEYSGDGVGGLLITPVIKNVLVFAVKTMKNFVKSLASRTFKSAEDGYEGDDEAEETAEQDAEDAASDAGEEGAELAEGIVADFSVSLGAGAAFGVGAVLIVVMGILQLISKEMTNFVKFYNVTAEDIQFGMCIVPEGGSKQGPADVGKTATITKVSPAKAPPGIMPSDTAIYYSNLSFINTNPLESLGYVLEATPSGDFPGFRVAVAVPLLEDNLLYLGFTTEDCNTLWQELSPDPNQDPPSPGKGTTNLTMTATSGKYTLRIATNQVSGKSPSPLDATEGYNYQHLIVLTDGSISV
;
A
#
# COMPACT_ATOMS: atom_id res chain seq x y z
N MET A 1 28.65 -44.82 10.91
CA MET A 1 29.33 -44.52 12.20
C MET A 1 29.31 -43.02 12.40
N THR A 2 28.82 -42.63 13.59
CA THR A 2 29.09 -41.39 14.35
C THR A 2 28.84 -40.03 13.69
N THR A 3 27.69 -39.47 14.04
CA THR A 3 27.43 -38.04 14.25
C THR A 3 28.37 -37.42 15.28
N ALA A 4 28.80 -36.18 15.01
CA ALA A 4 29.09 -35.11 15.97
C ALA A 4 29.07 -33.76 15.20
N PRO A 5 28.85 -32.60 15.85
CA PRO A 5 27.61 -31.85 15.76
C PRO A 5 27.72 -30.56 14.93
N HIS A 6 26.62 -30.16 14.31
CA HIS A 6 26.45 -28.79 13.84
C HIS A 6 26.34 -27.86 15.05
N GLN A 7 27.27 -26.91 15.18
CA GLN A 7 27.08 -25.71 15.98
C GLN A 7 27.30 -24.49 15.08
N ILE A 8 26.21 -23.80 14.76
CA ILE A 8 26.27 -22.41 14.32
C ILE A 8 25.87 -21.57 15.53
N ARG A 9 26.79 -20.72 15.97
CA ARG A 9 26.56 -19.76 17.03
C ARG A 9 26.16 -18.45 16.37
N LEU A 10 24.86 -18.17 16.37
CA LEU A 10 24.36 -16.84 16.00
C LEU A 10 24.76 -15.89 17.12
N THR A 11 25.61 -14.92 16.79
CA THR A 11 25.84 -13.75 17.63
C THR A 11 24.89 -12.68 17.12
N GLN A 12 24.07 -12.11 18.01
CA GLN A 12 23.30 -10.91 17.69
C GLN A 12 24.26 -9.83 17.18
N SER A 13 23.91 -9.23 16.05
CA SER A 13 24.55 -7.98 15.64
C SER A 13 24.19 -6.91 16.69
N PRO A 14 25.16 -6.25 17.33
CA PRO A 14 24.91 -5.32 18.43
C PRO A 14 24.33 -3.95 17.99
N THR A 15 23.79 -3.83 16.78
CA THR A 15 23.28 -2.55 16.23
C THR A 15 21.90 -2.65 15.56
N LEU A 16 21.06 -3.61 15.97
CA LEU A 16 19.61 -3.42 15.87
C LEU A 16 19.16 -2.92 17.23
N THR A 17 19.06 -1.60 17.37
CA THR A 17 18.30 -0.98 18.45
C THR A 17 16.89 -1.53 18.35
N THR A 18 16.52 -2.38 19.31
CA THR A 18 15.12 -2.64 19.62
C THR A 18 14.45 -1.28 19.80
N ALA A 19 13.30 -1.08 19.15
CA ALA A 19 12.47 0.11 19.32
C ALA A 19 12.48 0.55 20.78
N ASP A 20 12.83 1.81 21.02
CA ASP A 20 12.78 2.38 22.36
C ASP A 20 11.32 2.23 22.83
N PRO A 21 11.03 1.65 24.01
CA PRO A 21 9.66 1.63 24.55
C PRO A 21 9.05 3.04 24.73
N ASN A 22 9.84 4.11 24.52
CA ASN A 22 9.39 5.50 24.46
C ASN A 22 9.12 6.04 23.04
N GLU A 23 9.30 5.25 21.98
CA GLU A 23 8.88 5.63 20.63
C GLU A 23 7.35 5.64 20.53
N PRO A 24 6.74 6.67 19.91
CA PRO A 24 5.30 6.74 19.77
C PRO A 24 4.80 5.53 18.96
N ASN A 25 3.82 4.81 19.51
CA ASN A 25 3.14 3.78 18.72
C ASN A 25 2.30 4.45 17.64
N LEU A 26 2.13 3.81 16.48
CA LEU A 26 1.34 4.34 15.36
C LEU A 26 -0.04 4.91 15.76
N LEU A 27 -0.73 4.30 16.72
CA LEU A 27 -2.02 4.80 17.20
C LEU A 27 -1.90 6.21 17.79
N HIS A 28 -0.81 6.49 18.50
CA HIS A 28 -0.49 7.83 18.99
C HIS A 28 -0.28 8.81 17.84
N GLU A 29 0.49 8.42 16.81
CA GLU A 29 0.74 9.26 15.63
C GLU A 29 -0.55 9.55 14.84
N LEU A 30 -1.40 8.53 14.63
CA LEU A 30 -2.71 8.69 14.00
C LEU A 30 -3.59 9.65 14.82
N THR A 31 -3.56 9.55 16.14
CA THR A 31 -4.34 10.44 17.02
C THR A 31 -3.89 11.88 16.94
N ALA A 32 -2.57 12.08 16.94
CA ALA A 32 -1.96 13.39 16.80
C ALA A 32 -2.29 13.98 15.42
N ALA A 33 -2.14 13.21 14.34
CA ALA A 33 -2.45 13.65 12.98
C ALA A 33 -3.95 13.98 12.81
N LEU A 34 -4.84 13.27 13.49
CA LEU A 34 -6.29 13.53 13.45
C LEU A 34 -6.73 14.85 14.11
N THR A 35 -5.80 15.71 14.57
CA THR A 35 -6.10 17.12 14.90
C THR A 35 -6.21 18.01 13.67
N GLY A 36 -5.79 17.55 12.49
CA GLY A 36 -5.74 18.36 11.26
C GLY A 36 -4.55 19.33 11.24
N GLY A 37 -4.43 20.08 10.15
CA GLY A 37 -3.38 21.10 10.00
C GLY A 37 -1.98 20.50 9.80
N THR A 38 -0.98 21.15 10.39
CA THR A 38 0.43 20.72 10.35
C THR A 38 0.63 19.27 10.81
N ALA A 39 -0.16 18.77 11.76
CA ALA A 39 -0.03 17.39 12.23
C ALA A 39 -0.32 16.35 11.13
N VAL A 40 -1.22 16.65 10.19
CA VAL A 40 -1.45 15.78 9.01
C VAL A 40 -0.26 15.86 8.05
N TYR A 41 0.26 17.06 7.81
CA TYR A 41 1.45 17.24 6.96
C TYR A 41 2.67 16.49 7.54
N ASP A 42 2.95 16.65 8.83
CA ASP A 42 4.07 15.99 9.51
C ASP A 42 3.96 14.46 9.44
N PHE A 43 2.75 13.93 9.58
CA PHE A 43 2.48 12.50 9.44
C PHE A 43 2.75 11.99 8.01
N PHE A 44 2.26 12.71 6.99
CA PHE A 44 2.48 12.31 5.59
C PHE A 44 3.95 12.46 5.17
N SER A 45 4.61 13.53 5.60
CA SER A 45 6.01 13.80 5.26
C SER A 45 6.97 12.87 5.97
N GLY A 46 6.73 12.55 7.24
CA GLY A 46 7.50 11.56 7.99
C GLY A 46 7.46 10.17 7.32
N ASP A 47 6.26 9.70 6.95
CA ASP A 47 6.13 8.44 6.21
C ASP A 47 6.82 8.50 4.85
N SER A 48 6.64 9.59 4.10
CA SER A 48 7.26 9.74 2.77
C SER A 48 8.78 9.73 2.82
N GLN A 49 9.36 10.38 3.83
CA GLN A 49 10.80 10.37 4.06
C GLN A 49 11.30 8.98 4.47
N ALA A 50 10.58 8.27 5.32
CA ALA A 50 10.90 6.89 5.68
C ALA A 50 10.90 5.97 4.45
N LEU A 51 9.93 6.15 3.55
CA LEU A 51 9.86 5.42 2.28
C LEU A 51 11.03 5.74 1.36
N GLN A 52 11.31 7.02 1.12
CA GLN A 52 12.40 7.45 0.24
C GLN A 52 13.74 6.87 0.69
N ASN A 53 14.04 6.97 1.99
CA ASN A 53 15.27 6.42 2.57
C ASN A 53 15.38 4.89 2.35
N LEU A 54 14.26 4.17 2.52
CA LEU A 54 14.22 2.73 2.33
C LEU A 54 14.39 2.33 0.86
N TYR A 55 13.73 3.04 -0.06
CA TYR A 55 13.85 2.80 -1.51
C TYR A 55 15.23 3.18 -2.04
N GLU A 56 15.83 4.28 -1.57
CA GLU A 56 17.21 4.64 -1.86
C GLU A 56 18.17 3.54 -1.38
N THR A 57 17.96 2.99 -0.19
CA THR A 57 18.75 1.86 0.31
C THR A 57 18.61 0.63 -0.59
N ILE A 58 17.39 0.31 -1.03
CA ILE A 58 17.13 -0.83 -1.93
C ILE A 58 17.78 -0.64 -3.30
N SER A 59 17.75 0.58 -3.86
CA SER A 59 18.26 0.88 -5.21
C SER A 59 19.77 1.01 -5.26
N THR A 60 20.38 1.62 -4.25
CA THR A 60 21.82 1.97 -4.26
C THR A 60 22.72 0.90 -3.66
N THR A 61 22.17 0.00 -2.84
CA THR A 61 22.97 -1.02 -2.16
C THR A 61 22.99 -2.34 -2.93
N ASP A 62 24.15 -2.99 -2.97
CA ASP A 62 24.29 -4.35 -3.47
C ASP A 62 23.42 -5.32 -2.66
N ASP A 63 23.30 -6.57 -3.14
CA ASP A 63 22.51 -7.65 -2.50
C ASP A 63 22.85 -7.90 -1.02
N THR A 64 23.93 -7.31 -0.50
CA THR A 64 24.29 -7.24 0.91
C THR A 64 23.29 -6.51 1.82
N ALA A 65 22.46 -5.60 1.29
CA ALA A 65 21.39 -4.97 2.07
C ALA A 65 20.21 -5.91 2.36
N TRP A 66 20.06 -6.96 1.54
CA TRP A 66 18.98 -7.92 1.65
C TRP A 66 19.34 -9.05 2.61
N LEU A 67 18.73 -9.00 3.79
CA LEU A 67 18.92 -9.95 4.87
C LEU A 67 18.03 -11.20 4.68
N ASP A 68 18.57 -12.35 5.08
CA ASP A 68 17.86 -13.62 5.13
C ASP A 68 17.08 -13.77 6.44
N GLY A 69 15.86 -14.29 6.35
CA GLY A 69 15.04 -14.58 7.52
C GLY A 69 14.09 -15.76 7.31
N LEU A 70 13.34 -16.07 8.37
CA LEU A 70 12.23 -17.00 8.37
C LEU A 70 10.98 -16.32 8.98
N ASP A 71 9.80 -16.53 8.42
CA ASP A 71 8.56 -16.09 9.05
C ASP A 71 8.20 -16.96 10.29
N LYS A 72 7.10 -16.63 10.96
CA LYS A 72 6.58 -17.40 12.11
C LYS A 72 6.26 -18.87 11.78
N SER A 73 6.03 -19.19 10.50
CA SER A 73 5.75 -20.54 9.99
C SER A 73 7.01 -21.27 9.54
N GLY A 74 8.19 -20.62 9.61
CA GLY A 74 9.46 -21.18 9.14
C GLY A 74 9.68 -21.09 7.62
N ASN A 75 8.87 -20.29 6.91
CA ASN A 75 9.04 -20.03 5.48
C ASN A 75 10.15 -19.00 5.26
N PRO A 76 10.92 -19.09 4.17
CA PRO A 76 11.95 -18.11 3.84
C PRO A 76 11.34 -16.72 3.63
N VAL A 77 12.05 -15.69 4.12
CA VAL A 77 11.78 -14.29 3.81
C VAL A 77 13.07 -13.58 3.46
N LYS A 78 12.97 -12.50 2.67
CA LYS A 78 14.05 -11.54 2.41
C LYS A 78 13.60 -10.18 2.87
N TYR A 79 14.47 -9.38 3.47
CA TYR A 79 14.08 -8.06 3.93
C TYR A 79 15.23 -7.05 3.89
N VAL A 80 14.88 -5.78 3.74
CA VAL A 80 15.75 -4.63 3.95
C VAL A 80 15.18 -3.85 5.13
N ALA A 81 16.04 -3.39 6.04
CA ALA A 81 15.63 -2.64 7.22
C ALA A 81 16.52 -1.43 7.44
N GLN A 82 15.92 -0.32 7.84
CA GLN A 82 16.56 0.93 8.21
C GLN A 82 15.90 1.48 9.48
N GLY A 83 16.58 1.29 10.63
CA GLY A 83 15.97 1.56 11.93
C GLY A 83 14.77 0.63 12.17
N ASN A 84 13.61 1.23 12.47
CA ASN A 84 12.34 0.52 12.64
C ASN A 84 11.57 0.30 11.33
N ASN A 85 11.98 0.96 10.25
CA ASN A 85 11.35 0.82 8.94
C ASN A 85 11.91 -0.41 8.23
N TYR A 86 11.06 -1.24 7.65
CA TYR A 86 11.52 -2.39 6.87
C TYR A 86 10.57 -2.74 5.72
N LEU A 87 11.16 -3.28 4.66
CA LEU A 87 10.45 -3.94 3.58
C LEU A 87 10.80 -5.42 3.63
N MET A 88 9.78 -6.27 3.71
CA MET A 88 9.89 -7.72 3.75
C MET A 88 9.18 -8.34 2.57
N VAL A 89 9.89 -9.20 1.85
CA VAL A 89 9.37 -10.10 0.84
C VAL A 89 9.13 -11.45 1.49
N SER A 90 7.90 -11.94 1.38
CA SER A 90 7.48 -13.25 1.87
C SER A 90 6.69 -13.99 0.80
N ALA A 91 6.57 -15.31 0.94
CA ALA A 91 5.73 -16.12 0.07
C ALA A 91 5.03 -17.20 0.87
N SER A 92 3.89 -17.64 0.37
CA SER A 92 3.14 -18.77 0.92
C SER A 92 2.52 -19.60 -0.20
N VAL A 93 2.59 -20.92 -0.06
CA VAL A 93 1.83 -21.87 -0.90
C VAL A 93 0.53 -22.20 -0.17
N THR A 94 -0.60 -21.95 -0.82
CA THR A 94 -1.96 -22.18 -0.30
C THR A 94 -2.63 -23.39 -0.94
N ASP A 95 -2.24 -23.75 -2.16
CA ASP A 95 -2.72 -24.93 -2.87
C ASP A 95 -1.53 -25.75 -3.37
N THR A 96 -1.44 -26.99 -2.89
CA THR A 96 -0.37 -27.91 -3.26
C THR A 96 -0.77 -28.87 -4.37
N ASP A 97 -2.04 -28.96 -4.73
CA ASP A 97 -2.54 -29.94 -5.69
C ASP A 97 -1.91 -29.79 -7.08
N PRO A 98 -1.73 -28.57 -7.63
CA PRO A 98 -1.04 -28.37 -8.90
C PRO A 98 0.41 -28.88 -8.88
N ILE A 99 1.12 -28.67 -7.76
CA ILE A 99 2.51 -29.10 -7.59
C ILE A 99 2.58 -30.63 -7.48
N GLN A 100 1.65 -31.25 -6.77
CA GLN A 100 1.61 -32.71 -6.55
C GLN A 100 1.28 -33.48 -7.82
N ASN A 101 0.22 -33.05 -8.50
CA ASN A 101 -0.41 -33.79 -9.57
C ASN A 101 0.05 -33.34 -10.96
N GLY A 102 0.70 -32.17 -11.04
CA GLY A 102 1.09 -31.55 -12.28
C GLY A 102 -0.08 -30.84 -12.94
N THR A 103 0.25 -29.91 -13.81
CA THR A 103 -0.73 -29.16 -14.62
C THR A 103 -0.39 -29.20 -16.10
N GLY A 104 0.73 -29.84 -16.48
CA GLY A 104 1.24 -29.79 -17.84
C GLY A 104 1.64 -28.37 -18.19
N THR A 105 1.05 -27.81 -19.25
CA THR A 105 1.32 -26.44 -19.71
C THR A 105 0.37 -25.39 -19.11
N ASP A 106 -0.65 -25.82 -18.37
CA ASP A 106 -1.65 -24.91 -17.83
C ASP A 106 -1.14 -24.30 -16.51
N TYR A 107 -0.99 -22.98 -16.49
CA TYR A 107 -0.66 -22.27 -15.25
C TYR A 107 -1.83 -22.38 -14.26
N LYS A 108 -1.53 -22.79 -13.03
CA LYS A 108 -2.47 -22.82 -11.89
C LYS A 108 -1.86 -22.11 -10.70
N GLN A 109 -2.65 -21.26 -10.07
CA GLN A 109 -2.23 -20.61 -8.83
C GLN A 109 -2.00 -21.64 -7.72
N VAL A 110 -0.82 -21.60 -7.12
CA VAL A 110 -0.41 -22.44 -5.97
C VAL A 110 -0.21 -21.62 -4.70
N GLY A 111 -0.07 -20.30 -4.83
CA GLY A 111 0.20 -19.44 -3.68
C GLY A 111 0.22 -17.96 -4.00
N ALA A 112 0.86 -17.21 -3.12
CA ALA A 112 1.10 -15.78 -3.29
C ALA A 112 2.45 -15.35 -2.70
N ALA A 113 3.11 -14.43 -3.38
CA ALA A 113 4.25 -13.67 -2.88
C ALA A 113 3.74 -12.28 -2.43
N VAL A 114 4.19 -11.83 -1.27
CA VAL A 114 3.73 -10.61 -0.61
C VAL A 114 4.92 -9.74 -0.22
N VAL A 115 4.88 -8.49 -0.66
CA VAL A 115 5.77 -7.42 -0.19
C VAL A 115 5.03 -6.66 0.92
N THR A 116 5.57 -6.75 2.13
CA THR A 116 5.10 -6.02 3.30
C THR A 116 6.07 -4.90 3.59
N LEU A 117 5.55 -3.69 3.75
CA LEU A 117 6.30 -2.54 4.19
C LEU A 117 5.79 -2.16 5.57
N THR A 118 6.70 -1.92 6.49
CA THR A 118 6.39 -1.35 7.78
C THR A 118 7.21 -0.09 7.94
N THR A 119 6.52 1.02 8.19
CA THR A 119 7.10 2.27 8.64
C THR A 119 6.58 2.62 10.04
N ASP A 120 7.10 3.69 10.64
CA ASP A 120 6.54 4.24 11.88
C ASP A 120 5.04 4.63 11.71
N ALA A 121 4.65 5.00 10.48
CA ALA A 121 3.26 5.26 10.07
C ALA A 121 2.42 3.98 9.81
N GLY A 122 2.99 2.79 9.98
CA GLY A 122 2.25 1.51 10.00
C GLY A 122 2.66 0.51 8.96
N THR A 123 1.84 -0.53 8.80
CA THR A 123 2.19 -1.68 7.94
C THR A 123 1.31 -1.68 6.69
N GLY A 124 1.91 -1.34 5.56
CA GLY A 124 1.31 -1.49 4.24
C GLY A 124 1.62 -2.86 3.65
N GLN A 125 0.65 -3.46 2.96
CA GLN A 125 0.96 -4.49 1.96
C GLN A 125 1.11 -3.77 0.63
N LEU A 126 2.32 -3.81 0.06
CA LEU A 126 2.65 -3.07 -1.14
C LEU A 126 2.37 -3.86 -2.41
N VAL A 127 2.54 -5.18 -2.37
CA VAL A 127 2.42 -6.00 -3.57
C VAL A 127 2.00 -7.39 -3.20
N VAL A 128 1.00 -7.93 -3.89
CA VAL A 128 0.65 -9.35 -3.83
C VAL A 128 0.63 -9.91 -5.24
N HIS A 129 1.55 -10.81 -5.54
CA HIS A 129 1.57 -11.56 -6.79
C HIS A 129 1.11 -12.98 -6.55
N ALA A 130 0.28 -13.50 -7.46
CA ALA A 130 0.01 -14.92 -7.51
C ALA A 130 1.30 -15.68 -7.79
N ILE A 131 1.48 -16.81 -7.11
CA ILE A 131 2.49 -17.80 -7.47
C ILE A 131 1.74 -18.81 -8.31
N GLU A 132 2.06 -18.88 -9.59
CA GLU A 132 1.49 -19.85 -10.52
C GLU A 132 2.49 -20.97 -10.81
N TYR A 133 1.97 -22.18 -11.00
CA TYR A 133 2.72 -23.37 -11.33
C TYR A 133 2.26 -23.91 -12.68
N SER A 134 3.21 -24.15 -13.57
CA SER A 134 3.06 -25.04 -14.72
C SER A 134 4.17 -26.08 -14.69
N GLY A 135 3.83 -27.34 -15.00
CA GLY A 135 4.80 -28.43 -15.04
C GLY A 135 4.25 -29.80 -14.70
N ASP A 136 5.14 -30.79 -14.75
CA ASP A 136 4.86 -32.17 -14.34
C ASP A 136 4.70 -32.27 -12.82
N GLY A 137 3.87 -33.19 -12.34
CA GLY A 137 3.66 -33.37 -10.90
C GLY A 137 4.87 -34.01 -10.22
N VAL A 138 5.17 -33.60 -8.99
CA VAL A 138 6.29 -34.18 -8.22
C VAL A 138 5.99 -35.58 -7.66
N GLY A 139 4.80 -36.14 -7.92
CA GLY A 139 4.47 -37.57 -7.78
C GLY A 139 5.04 -38.26 -6.53
N GLY A 140 4.35 -38.17 -5.40
CA GLY A 140 4.68 -38.94 -4.17
C GLY A 140 6.03 -38.61 -3.49
N LEU A 141 6.86 -37.72 -4.05
CA LEU A 141 8.02 -37.15 -3.38
C LEU A 141 7.61 -36.44 -2.08
N LEU A 142 8.56 -36.28 -1.15
CA LEU A 142 8.37 -35.41 0.01
C LEU A 142 8.13 -33.98 -0.50
N ILE A 143 6.87 -33.60 -0.58
CA ILE A 143 6.43 -32.31 -1.12
C ILE A 143 7.00 -31.13 -0.33
N THR A 144 7.33 -31.35 0.94
CA THR A 144 7.83 -30.30 1.84
C THR A 144 9.14 -29.66 1.33
N PRO A 145 10.21 -30.42 0.99
CA PRO A 145 11.38 -29.89 0.28
C PRO A 145 11.05 -29.10 -0.99
N VAL A 146 10.12 -29.61 -1.81
CA VAL A 146 9.71 -28.97 -3.07
C VAL A 146 9.04 -27.63 -2.79
N ILE A 147 8.10 -27.58 -1.85
CA ILE A 147 7.44 -26.35 -1.41
C ILE A 147 8.48 -25.35 -0.89
N LYS A 148 9.46 -25.81 -0.12
CA LYS A 148 10.52 -24.91 0.38
C LYS A 148 11.34 -24.30 -0.75
N ASN A 149 11.67 -25.07 -1.79
CA ASN A 149 12.36 -24.55 -2.98
C ASN A 149 11.48 -23.57 -3.75
N VAL A 150 10.18 -23.86 -3.93
CA VAL A 150 9.19 -22.94 -4.52
C VAL A 150 9.17 -21.61 -3.75
N LEU A 151 9.13 -21.66 -2.42
CA LEU A 151 9.10 -20.45 -1.59
C LEU A 151 10.42 -19.66 -1.66
N VAL A 152 11.57 -20.33 -1.61
CA VAL A 152 12.88 -19.66 -1.78
C VAL A 152 12.95 -18.97 -3.15
N PHE A 153 12.50 -19.65 -4.19
CA PHE A 153 12.49 -19.13 -5.54
C PHE A 153 11.55 -17.93 -5.68
N ALA A 154 10.29 -18.05 -5.26
CA ALA A 154 9.30 -16.96 -5.29
C ALA A 154 9.79 -15.72 -4.52
N VAL A 155 10.43 -15.90 -3.36
CA VAL A 155 11.01 -14.79 -2.59
C VAL A 155 12.20 -14.16 -3.33
N LYS A 156 13.06 -14.95 -3.98
CA LYS A 156 14.18 -14.42 -4.78
C LYS A 156 13.67 -13.60 -5.97
N THR A 157 12.72 -14.14 -6.73
CA THR A 157 12.07 -13.48 -7.87
C THR A 157 11.44 -12.16 -7.44
N MET A 158 10.66 -12.18 -6.36
CA MET A 158 10.00 -10.96 -5.84
C MET A 158 11.00 -9.93 -5.30
N LYS A 159 12.08 -10.38 -4.65
CA LYS A 159 13.19 -9.49 -4.23
C LYS A 159 13.82 -8.79 -5.43
N ASN A 160 14.07 -9.52 -6.52
CA ASN A 160 14.64 -8.96 -7.75
C ASN A 160 13.67 -7.97 -8.40
N PHE A 161 12.38 -8.29 -8.47
CA PHE A 161 11.34 -7.38 -8.94
C PHE A 161 11.34 -6.06 -8.15
N VAL A 162 11.26 -6.13 -6.81
CA VAL A 162 11.27 -4.93 -5.95
C VAL A 162 12.55 -4.11 -6.14
N LYS A 163 13.71 -4.77 -6.25
CA LYS A 163 14.98 -4.09 -6.48
C LYS A 163 15.04 -3.41 -7.85
N SER A 164 14.59 -4.10 -8.91
CA SER A 164 14.56 -3.57 -10.28
C SER A 164 13.63 -2.37 -10.36
N LEU A 165 12.41 -2.50 -9.83
CA LEU A 165 11.44 -1.41 -9.74
C LEU A 165 12.02 -0.21 -8.99
N ALA A 166 12.55 -0.42 -7.77
CA ALA A 166 13.15 0.66 -6.98
C ALA A 166 14.30 1.37 -7.72
N SER A 167 15.15 0.61 -8.42
CA SER A 167 16.30 1.17 -9.15
C SER A 167 15.86 1.98 -10.36
N ARG A 168 14.89 1.46 -11.12
CA ARG A 168 14.32 2.13 -12.30
C ARG A 168 13.61 3.41 -11.88
N THR A 169 12.74 3.34 -10.88
CA THR A 169 12.07 4.51 -10.31
C THR A 169 13.05 5.59 -9.87
N PHE A 170 14.08 5.21 -9.11
CA PHE A 170 15.04 6.19 -8.60
C PHE A 170 15.78 6.88 -9.73
N LYS A 171 16.20 6.11 -10.74
CA LYS A 171 16.87 6.65 -11.92
C LYS A 171 15.94 7.55 -12.74
N SER A 172 14.70 7.14 -12.99
CA SER A 172 13.75 7.92 -13.76
C SER A 172 13.38 9.23 -13.03
N ALA A 173 13.35 9.22 -11.69
CA ALA A 173 13.23 10.45 -10.88
C ALA A 173 14.46 11.37 -10.97
N GLU A 174 15.69 10.84 -11.06
CA GLU A 174 16.91 11.62 -11.27
C GLU A 174 17.01 12.22 -12.68
N ASP A 175 16.63 11.45 -13.70
CA ASP A 175 16.71 11.85 -15.11
C ASP A 175 15.67 12.94 -15.46
N GLY A 176 14.59 13.03 -14.68
CA GLY A 176 13.50 13.98 -14.89
C GLY A 176 12.60 13.59 -16.07
N TYR A 177 11.45 14.24 -16.15
CA TYR A 177 10.39 13.91 -17.14
C TYR A 177 9.94 15.17 -17.88
N GLU A 178 9.53 15.02 -19.14
CA GLU A 178 9.04 16.15 -19.96
C GLU A 178 7.50 16.35 -19.89
N GLY A 179 6.75 15.50 -19.16
CA GLY A 179 5.30 15.66 -18.93
C GLY A 179 4.65 14.55 -18.07
N ASP A 180 3.41 14.79 -17.60
CA ASP A 180 2.69 13.88 -16.67
C ASP A 180 2.26 12.54 -17.32
N ASP A 181 1.81 12.56 -18.58
CA ASP A 181 1.41 11.35 -19.32
C ASP A 181 2.62 10.42 -19.56
N GLU A 182 3.80 10.99 -19.82
CA GLU A 182 5.05 10.24 -19.97
C GLU A 182 5.49 9.60 -18.64
N ALA A 183 5.15 10.23 -17.53
CA ALA A 183 5.49 9.80 -16.18
C ALA A 183 4.70 8.55 -15.75
N GLU A 184 3.39 8.53 -16.02
CA GLU A 184 2.53 7.37 -15.79
C GLU A 184 2.93 6.20 -16.72
N GLU A 185 3.11 6.47 -18.02
CA GLU A 185 3.54 5.46 -19.00
C GLU A 185 4.92 4.88 -18.65
N THR A 186 5.88 5.72 -18.25
CA THR A 186 7.21 5.24 -17.84
C THR A 186 7.14 4.40 -16.58
N ALA A 187 6.31 4.75 -15.59
CA ALA A 187 6.18 3.97 -14.36
C ALA A 187 5.53 2.60 -14.61
N GLU A 188 4.52 2.54 -15.48
CA GLU A 188 3.94 1.27 -15.94
C GLU A 188 4.97 0.43 -16.68
N GLN A 189 5.71 1.04 -17.63
CA GLN A 189 6.77 0.37 -18.37
C GLN A 189 7.91 -0.12 -17.46
N ASP A 190 8.34 0.67 -16.49
CA ASP A 190 9.39 0.30 -15.53
C ASP A 190 8.95 -0.90 -14.67
N ALA A 191 7.67 -0.94 -14.29
CA ALA A 191 7.10 -2.07 -13.60
C ALA A 191 7.06 -3.31 -14.51
N GLU A 192 6.59 -3.18 -15.75
CA GLU A 192 6.52 -4.28 -16.73
C GLU A 192 7.91 -4.86 -17.03
N ASP A 193 8.90 -3.99 -17.25
CA ASP A 193 10.29 -4.37 -17.44
C ASP A 193 10.84 -5.08 -16.19
N ALA A 194 10.59 -4.55 -15.00
CA ALA A 194 11.03 -5.18 -13.75
C ALA A 194 10.38 -6.56 -13.54
N ALA A 195 9.12 -6.72 -13.94
CA ALA A 195 8.39 -7.98 -13.90
C ALA A 195 8.97 -8.99 -14.92
N SER A 196 9.29 -8.52 -16.12
CA SER A 196 9.99 -9.29 -17.16
C SER A 196 11.35 -9.79 -16.65
N ASP A 197 12.20 -8.87 -16.16
CA ASP A 197 13.54 -9.17 -15.62
C ASP A 197 13.48 -10.23 -14.49
N ALA A 198 12.44 -10.18 -13.66
CA ALA A 198 12.26 -11.10 -12.55
C ALA A 198 11.75 -12.49 -12.99
N GLY A 199 10.98 -12.56 -14.07
CA GLY A 199 10.35 -13.77 -14.60
C GLY A 199 11.21 -14.63 -15.54
N GLU A 200 12.40 -14.17 -15.94
CA GLU A 200 13.26 -14.89 -16.89
C GLU A 200 13.96 -16.14 -16.33
N GLU A 201 13.98 -16.34 -15.01
CA GLU A 201 14.61 -17.52 -14.40
C GLU A 201 13.57 -18.64 -14.14
N GLY A 202 13.79 -19.84 -14.69
CA GLY A 202 13.07 -21.05 -14.25
C GLY A 202 13.68 -21.62 -12.96
N ALA A 203 12.86 -22.26 -12.12
CA ALA A 203 13.32 -22.87 -10.87
C ALA A 203 13.48 -24.38 -11.00
N GLU A 204 14.68 -24.92 -10.74
CA GLU A 204 14.84 -26.37 -10.54
C GLU A 204 14.30 -26.74 -9.15
N LEU A 205 13.14 -27.40 -9.12
CA LEU A 205 12.44 -27.77 -7.88
C LEU A 205 12.93 -29.11 -7.31
N ALA A 206 13.30 -30.02 -8.22
CA ALA A 206 13.90 -31.32 -7.99
C ALA A 206 14.65 -31.74 -9.26
N GLU A 207 15.45 -32.81 -9.19
CA GLU A 207 16.19 -33.33 -10.35
C GLU A 207 15.22 -33.58 -11.53
N GLY A 208 15.36 -32.78 -12.59
CA GLY A 208 14.54 -32.88 -13.80
C GLY A 208 13.16 -32.22 -13.73
N ILE A 209 12.81 -31.51 -12.66
CA ILE A 209 11.55 -30.75 -12.53
C ILE A 209 11.87 -29.26 -12.51
N VAL A 210 11.52 -28.57 -13.60
CA VAL A 210 11.63 -27.11 -13.73
C VAL A 210 10.23 -26.51 -13.62
N ALA A 211 10.09 -25.47 -12.81
CA ALA A 211 8.87 -24.67 -12.75
C ALA A 211 9.13 -23.26 -13.25
N ASP A 212 8.21 -22.78 -14.10
CA ASP A 212 8.17 -21.42 -14.57
C ASP A 212 7.26 -20.58 -13.67
N PHE A 213 7.73 -19.40 -13.28
CA PHE A 213 6.96 -18.44 -12.49
C PHE A 213 6.83 -17.15 -13.27
N SER A 214 5.60 -16.69 -13.44
CA SER A 214 5.32 -15.36 -13.97
C SER A 214 5.03 -14.41 -12.81
N VAL A 215 5.57 -13.20 -12.88
CA VAL A 215 5.17 -12.07 -12.05
C VAL A 215 4.29 -11.20 -12.93
N SER A 216 2.97 -11.27 -12.79
CA SER A 216 2.06 -10.39 -13.53
C SER A 216 1.68 -9.18 -12.68
N LEU A 217 1.65 -8.00 -13.29
CA LEU A 217 1.22 -6.75 -12.64
C LEU A 217 -0.31 -6.59 -12.58
N GLY A 218 -1.06 -7.57 -13.09
CA GLY A 218 -2.50 -7.43 -13.35
C GLY A 218 -3.38 -8.46 -12.66
N ALA A 219 -4.32 -7.93 -11.86
CA ALA A 219 -5.66 -8.47 -11.60
C ALA A 219 -5.76 -9.90 -11.03
N GLY A 220 -5.64 -10.07 -9.71
CA GLY A 220 -6.04 -11.36 -9.11
C GLY A 220 -6.03 -11.50 -7.59
N ALA A 221 -5.22 -10.74 -6.87
CA ALA A 221 -5.22 -10.82 -5.41
C ALA A 221 -5.91 -9.59 -4.82
N ALA A 222 -6.97 -9.82 -4.05
CA ALA A 222 -7.78 -8.83 -3.34
C ALA A 222 -7.02 -8.06 -2.22
N PHE A 223 -5.70 -7.95 -2.31
CA PHE A 223 -4.79 -7.44 -1.29
C PHE A 223 -3.89 -6.35 -1.88
N GLY A 224 -4.18 -5.10 -1.51
CA GLY A 224 -3.35 -3.89 -1.59
C GLY A 224 -2.28 -3.81 -2.69
N VAL A 225 -2.61 -3.13 -3.80
CA VAL A 225 -1.63 -2.61 -4.77
C VAL A 225 -1.03 -1.33 -4.17
N GLY A 226 0.27 -1.33 -3.88
CA GLY A 226 0.99 -0.25 -3.21
C GLY A 226 2.36 0.11 -3.79
N ALA A 227 3.04 -0.79 -4.52
CA ALA A 227 4.36 -0.47 -5.10
C ALA A 227 4.29 0.45 -6.32
N VAL A 228 3.30 0.27 -7.21
CA VAL A 228 3.09 1.19 -8.35
C VAL A 228 2.72 2.60 -7.84
N LEU A 229 1.97 2.68 -6.74
CA LEU A 229 1.51 3.95 -6.17
C LEU A 229 2.65 4.87 -5.71
N ILE A 230 3.67 4.37 -5.01
CA ILE A 230 4.75 5.24 -4.46
C ILE A 230 5.63 5.79 -5.60
N VAL A 231 5.90 4.96 -6.59
CA VAL A 231 6.68 5.28 -7.80
C VAL A 231 5.95 6.36 -8.61
N VAL A 232 4.69 6.09 -8.98
CA VAL A 232 3.87 7.03 -9.75
C VAL A 232 3.61 8.32 -8.97
N MET A 233 3.39 8.26 -7.66
CA MET A 233 3.20 9.46 -6.82
C MET A 233 4.46 10.33 -6.75
N GLY A 234 5.65 9.75 -6.65
CA GLY A 234 6.91 10.50 -6.64
C GLY A 234 7.20 11.19 -7.97
N ILE A 235 6.92 10.49 -9.06
CA ILE A 235 7.17 10.93 -10.43
C ILE A 235 6.19 12.03 -10.86
N LEU A 236 4.87 11.84 -10.65
CA LEU A 236 3.83 12.80 -11.09
C LEU A 236 3.90 14.15 -10.33
N GLN A 237 4.58 14.23 -9.19
CA GLN A 237 4.72 15.47 -8.42
C GLN A 237 5.89 16.36 -8.84
N LEU A 238 6.94 15.80 -9.44
CA LEU A 238 8.08 16.58 -9.91
C LEU A 238 7.75 17.44 -11.14
N ILE A 239 6.62 17.14 -11.79
CA ILE A 239 6.20 17.72 -13.08
C ILE A 239 4.93 18.58 -12.92
N SER A 240 3.99 18.17 -12.07
CA SER A 240 2.69 18.84 -11.91
C SER A 240 2.78 20.11 -11.07
N LYS A 241 2.43 21.27 -11.66
CA LYS A 241 2.37 22.56 -10.96
C LYS A 241 1.00 22.92 -10.38
N GLU A 242 0.02 22.02 -10.36
CA GLU A 242 -1.36 22.49 -10.46
C GLU A 242 -2.29 22.10 -9.29
N MET A 243 -2.53 20.82 -8.97
CA MET A 243 -3.15 20.44 -7.69
C MET A 243 -2.98 18.94 -7.42
N THR A 244 -2.59 18.58 -6.20
CA THR A 244 -2.37 17.18 -5.81
C THR A 244 -3.04 16.86 -4.50
N ASN A 245 -3.68 15.70 -4.41
CA ASN A 245 -4.35 15.25 -3.19
C ASN A 245 -3.95 13.81 -2.85
N PHE A 246 -3.41 13.61 -1.65
CA PHE A 246 -3.08 12.31 -1.08
C PHE A 246 -4.11 11.90 -0.05
N VAL A 247 -4.56 10.66 -0.12
CA VAL A 247 -5.46 10.09 0.87
C VAL A 247 -4.84 8.85 1.47
N LYS A 248 -4.86 8.77 2.81
CA LYS A 248 -4.53 7.55 3.56
C LYS A 248 -5.75 7.08 4.31
N PHE A 249 -6.17 5.84 4.07
CA PHE A 249 -7.25 5.20 4.82
C PHE A 249 -6.70 4.09 5.70
N TYR A 250 -6.86 4.20 7.02
CA TYR A 250 -6.48 3.19 8.01
C TYR A 250 -7.70 2.40 8.49
N ASN A 251 -7.62 1.07 8.40
CA ASN A 251 -8.59 0.16 8.99
C ASN A 251 -8.11 -0.29 10.38
N VAL A 252 -8.54 0.42 11.43
CA VAL A 252 -8.24 0.11 12.83
C VAL A 252 -9.41 -0.66 13.46
N THR A 253 -9.85 -1.71 12.79
CA THR A 253 -10.96 -2.56 13.24
C THR A 253 -10.56 -4.03 13.29
N ALA A 254 -11.42 -4.86 13.88
CA ALA A 254 -11.25 -6.32 13.90
C ALA A 254 -11.83 -7.02 12.65
N GLU A 255 -12.30 -6.28 11.64
CA GLU A 255 -12.99 -6.79 10.45
C GLU A 255 -12.32 -6.28 9.16
N ASP A 256 -12.30 -7.11 8.12
CA ASP A 256 -11.77 -6.70 6.82
C ASP A 256 -12.76 -5.75 6.14
N ILE A 257 -12.28 -4.65 5.57
CA ILE A 257 -13.14 -3.61 4.98
C ILE A 257 -12.94 -3.57 3.47
N GLN A 258 -14.03 -3.66 2.70
CA GLN A 258 -14.01 -3.41 1.27
C GLN A 258 -14.04 -1.89 1.04
N PHE A 259 -12.96 -1.32 0.53
CA PHE A 259 -12.79 0.13 0.36
C PHE A 259 -12.28 0.47 -1.04
N GLY A 260 -12.72 1.60 -1.60
CA GLY A 260 -12.31 2.04 -2.92
C GLY A 260 -12.83 3.41 -3.33
N MET A 261 -12.55 3.79 -4.57
CA MET A 261 -13.04 5.03 -5.18
C MET A 261 -14.41 4.75 -5.81
N CYS A 262 -15.45 5.43 -5.34
CA CYS A 262 -16.78 5.26 -5.92
C CYS A 262 -16.91 6.05 -7.23
N ILE A 263 -16.64 7.35 -7.18
CA ILE A 263 -16.60 8.24 -8.36
C ILE A 263 -15.49 9.29 -8.20
N VAL A 264 -14.96 9.76 -9.32
CA VAL A 264 -14.02 10.89 -9.40
C VAL A 264 -14.57 11.86 -10.44
N PRO A 265 -15.52 12.73 -10.05
CA PRO A 265 -16.21 13.63 -10.96
C PRO A 265 -15.34 14.75 -11.49
N GLU A 266 -14.26 15.11 -10.77
CA GLU A 266 -13.36 16.21 -11.14
C GLU A 266 -11.90 15.80 -10.89
N GLY A 267 -11.01 16.10 -11.83
CA GLY A 267 -9.59 15.76 -11.78
C GLY A 267 -9.10 14.97 -13.00
N GLY A 268 -7.78 14.89 -13.17
CA GLY A 268 -7.12 14.19 -14.27
C GLY A 268 -6.78 12.75 -13.92
N SER A 269 -5.55 12.54 -13.43
CA SER A 269 -5.05 11.22 -13.02
C SER A 269 -5.50 10.87 -11.60
N LYS A 270 -5.75 9.57 -11.39
CA LYS A 270 -6.25 9.01 -10.14
C LYS A 270 -5.72 7.62 -9.94
N GLN A 271 -5.25 7.34 -8.73
CA GLN A 271 -4.85 6.00 -8.34
C GLN A 271 -5.40 5.66 -6.95
N GLY A 272 -5.81 4.42 -6.79
CA GLY A 272 -6.35 3.90 -5.55
C GLY A 272 -6.25 2.38 -5.49
N PRO A 273 -6.80 1.74 -4.45
CA PRO A 273 -6.63 0.31 -4.21
C PRO A 273 -7.39 -0.59 -5.21
N ALA A 274 -8.29 0.00 -5.99
CA ALA A 274 -9.05 -0.64 -7.07
C ALA A 274 -9.48 0.42 -8.10
N ASP A 275 -9.91 -0.02 -9.29
CA ASP A 275 -10.53 0.86 -10.29
C ASP A 275 -11.73 1.62 -9.71
N VAL A 276 -12.05 2.77 -10.30
CA VAL A 276 -13.27 3.52 -9.94
C VAL A 276 -14.51 2.65 -10.11
N GLY A 277 -15.37 2.66 -9.09
CA GLY A 277 -16.58 1.83 -8.99
C GLY A 277 -16.31 0.40 -8.50
N LYS A 278 -15.07 0.08 -8.11
CA LYS A 278 -14.69 -1.18 -7.47
C LYS A 278 -14.05 -0.93 -6.11
N THR A 279 -14.00 -1.98 -5.30
CA THR A 279 -13.37 -1.98 -3.98
C THR A 279 -12.31 -3.07 -3.87
N ALA A 280 -11.38 -2.88 -2.95
CA ALA A 280 -10.42 -3.90 -2.54
C ALA A 280 -10.47 -4.11 -1.03
N THR A 281 -9.92 -5.24 -0.59
CA THR A 281 -9.91 -5.59 0.84
C THR A 281 -8.78 -4.84 1.55
N ILE A 282 -9.14 -4.02 2.53
CA ILE A 282 -8.23 -3.45 3.50
C ILE A 282 -8.30 -4.32 4.76
N THR A 283 -7.24 -5.08 4.98
CA THR A 283 -7.18 -6.09 6.05
C THR A 283 -7.38 -5.46 7.42
N LYS A 284 -8.09 -6.18 8.28
CA LYS A 284 -8.22 -5.85 9.69
C LYS A 284 -6.88 -5.77 10.40
N VAL A 285 -6.90 -5.16 11.57
CA VAL A 285 -5.74 -5.20 12.46
C VAL A 285 -5.39 -6.64 12.82
N SER A 286 -4.10 -6.95 12.72
CA SER A 286 -3.57 -8.30 12.95
C SER A 286 -2.23 -8.22 13.67
N PRO A 287 -1.73 -9.32 14.25
CA PRO A 287 -0.35 -9.35 14.74
C PRO A 287 0.62 -8.99 13.60
N ALA A 288 1.57 -8.09 13.87
CA ALA A 288 2.54 -7.72 12.84
C ALA A 288 3.33 -8.94 12.36
N LYS A 289 3.50 -9.02 11.03
CA LYS A 289 4.43 -9.94 10.41
C LYS A 289 5.80 -9.29 10.48
N ALA A 290 6.73 -9.87 11.23
CA ALA A 290 8.10 -9.39 11.28
C ALA A 290 9.10 -10.50 10.96
N PRO A 291 10.25 -10.12 10.37
CA PRO A 291 11.36 -11.03 10.17
C PRO A 291 12.03 -11.41 11.51
N PRO A 292 12.87 -12.45 11.54
CA PRO A 292 13.57 -12.86 12.75
C PRO A 292 14.43 -11.75 13.35
N GLY A 293 14.34 -11.56 14.67
CA GLY A 293 15.15 -10.58 15.38
C GLY A 293 14.63 -9.15 15.32
N ILE A 294 13.64 -8.85 14.47
CA ILE A 294 12.83 -7.63 14.55
C ILE A 294 11.66 -7.93 15.49
N MET A 295 11.54 -7.14 16.56
CA MET A 295 10.33 -7.09 17.37
C MET A 295 9.47 -5.97 16.79
N PRO A 296 8.49 -6.28 15.93
CA PRO A 296 7.57 -5.24 15.47
C PRO A 296 6.73 -4.79 16.67
N SER A 297 5.98 -3.71 16.51
CA SER A 297 4.80 -3.51 17.34
C SER A 297 3.98 -4.81 17.39
N ASP A 298 3.36 -5.14 18.52
CA ASP A 298 2.56 -6.37 18.65
C ASP A 298 1.37 -6.42 17.66
N THR A 299 1.12 -5.31 16.94
CA THR A 299 -0.08 -5.03 16.16
C THR A 299 0.30 -4.31 14.84
N ALA A 300 -0.02 -4.92 13.70
CA ALA A 300 0.01 -4.29 12.38
C ALA A 300 -1.35 -3.67 12.06
N ILE A 301 -1.32 -2.39 11.72
CA ILE A 301 -2.46 -1.63 11.20
C ILE A 301 -2.23 -1.45 9.71
N TYR A 302 -3.20 -1.91 8.90
CA TYR A 302 -3.14 -1.79 7.45
C TYR A 302 -3.83 -0.54 6.96
N TYR A 303 -3.27 0.02 5.90
CA TYR A 303 -3.79 1.22 5.25
C TYR A 303 -3.79 1.10 3.73
N SER A 304 -4.55 1.98 3.10
CA SER A 304 -4.56 2.21 1.65
C SER A 304 -4.09 3.63 1.36
N ASN A 305 -3.26 3.77 0.33
CA ASN A 305 -2.94 5.06 -0.28
C ASN A 305 -3.82 5.31 -1.50
N LEU A 306 -4.18 6.57 -1.72
CA LEU A 306 -4.82 7.05 -2.95
C LEU A 306 -4.19 8.39 -3.32
N SER A 307 -4.09 8.65 -4.62
CA SER A 307 -3.66 9.94 -5.16
C SER A 307 -4.65 10.42 -6.21
N PHE A 308 -4.89 11.72 -6.18
CA PHE A 308 -5.65 12.43 -7.19
C PHE A 308 -4.81 13.61 -7.65
N ILE A 309 -4.65 13.74 -8.96
CA ILE A 309 -3.82 14.78 -9.56
C ILE A 309 -4.66 15.51 -10.59
N ASN A 310 -4.69 16.82 -10.46
CA ASN A 310 -5.25 17.69 -11.47
C ASN A 310 -4.11 18.48 -12.12
N THR A 311 -4.00 18.29 -13.43
CA THR A 311 -3.00 18.89 -14.33
C THR A 311 -3.59 20.04 -15.14
N ASN A 312 -4.74 20.56 -14.72
CA ASN A 312 -5.30 21.82 -15.19
C ASN A 312 -5.49 22.77 -13.98
N PRO A 313 -4.85 23.95 -13.93
CA PRO A 313 -4.86 24.81 -12.75
C PRO A 313 -6.15 25.64 -12.69
N LEU A 314 -7.05 25.46 -13.65
CA LEU A 314 -8.34 26.14 -13.73
C LEU A 314 -9.50 25.22 -13.32
N GLU A 315 -9.22 23.94 -13.05
CA GLU A 315 -10.21 22.95 -12.69
C GLU A 315 -10.10 22.58 -11.20
N SER A 316 -11.21 22.15 -10.63
CA SER A 316 -11.28 21.63 -9.27
C SER A 316 -10.94 20.13 -9.23
N LEU A 317 -10.71 19.62 -8.03
CA LEU A 317 -10.46 18.20 -7.79
C LEU A 317 -11.54 17.65 -6.86
N GLY A 318 -12.11 16.49 -7.21
CA GLY A 318 -13.30 15.99 -6.55
C GLY A 318 -13.40 14.47 -6.56
N TYR A 319 -13.69 13.87 -5.42
CA TYR A 319 -13.89 12.43 -5.32
C TYR A 319 -14.88 12.03 -4.23
N VAL A 320 -15.46 10.83 -4.42
CA VAL A 320 -16.24 10.12 -3.43
C VAL A 320 -15.60 8.75 -3.20
N LEU A 321 -15.20 8.50 -1.96
CA LEU A 321 -14.68 7.21 -1.50
C LEU A 321 -15.81 6.43 -0.82
N GLU A 322 -15.77 5.11 -0.93
CA GLU A 322 -16.75 4.25 -0.30
C GLU A 322 -16.13 3.06 0.42
N ALA A 323 -16.78 2.66 1.50
CA ALA A 323 -16.62 1.34 2.07
C ALA A 323 -17.95 0.56 2.01
N THR A 324 -17.94 -0.62 1.41
CA THR A 324 -19.14 -1.43 1.21
C THR A 324 -19.63 -2.01 2.54
N PRO A 325 -20.94 -1.97 2.84
CA PRO A 325 -21.48 -2.63 4.03
C PRO A 325 -21.23 -4.15 4.00
N SER A 326 -20.92 -4.73 5.15
CA SER A 326 -20.69 -6.17 5.30
C SER A 326 -20.99 -6.61 6.74
N GLY A 327 -21.82 -7.64 6.90
CA GLY A 327 -22.21 -8.11 8.24
C GLY A 327 -22.81 -6.98 9.09
N ASP A 328 -22.17 -6.68 10.22
CA ASP A 328 -22.56 -5.60 11.14
C ASP A 328 -21.95 -4.24 10.78
N PHE A 329 -21.00 -4.18 9.84
CA PHE A 329 -20.42 -2.94 9.35
C PHE A 329 -21.38 -2.22 8.39
N PRO A 330 -21.84 -0.99 8.73
CA PRO A 330 -22.89 -0.30 7.99
C PRO A 330 -22.46 0.29 6.64
N GLY A 331 -21.16 0.26 6.32
CA GLY A 331 -20.60 0.99 5.18
C GLY A 331 -20.53 2.50 5.44
N PHE A 332 -19.67 3.20 4.71
CA PHE A 332 -19.55 4.65 4.81
C PHE A 332 -19.18 5.27 3.48
N ARG A 333 -19.36 6.60 3.40
CA ARG A 333 -18.80 7.42 2.33
C ARG A 333 -18.07 8.64 2.85
N VAL A 334 -17.07 9.01 2.08
CA VAL A 334 -16.30 10.26 2.25
C VAL A 334 -16.37 10.98 0.92
N ALA A 335 -16.76 12.25 0.92
CA ALA A 335 -16.70 13.07 -0.28
C ALA A 335 -15.86 14.31 -0.01
N VAL A 336 -14.99 14.64 -0.96
CA VAL A 336 -14.07 15.77 -0.88
C VAL A 336 -14.15 16.54 -2.19
N ALA A 337 -14.45 17.83 -2.12
CA ALA A 337 -14.29 18.76 -3.23
C ALA A 337 -13.22 19.79 -2.84
N VAL A 338 -12.27 19.99 -3.74
CA VAL A 338 -11.19 20.96 -3.65
C VAL A 338 -11.42 21.99 -4.76
N PRO A 339 -12.22 23.04 -4.50
CA PRO A 339 -12.47 24.09 -5.46
C PRO A 339 -11.22 24.96 -5.66
N LEU A 340 -11.12 25.61 -6.82
CA LEU A 340 -9.93 26.40 -7.18
C LEU A 340 -9.66 27.59 -6.24
N LEU A 341 -10.71 28.28 -5.82
CA LEU A 341 -10.62 29.58 -5.13
C LEU A 341 -11.31 29.59 -3.76
N GLU A 342 -11.90 28.48 -3.34
CA GLU A 342 -12.71 28.38 -2.13
C GLU A 342 -12.12 27.35 -1.17
N ASP A 343 -12.71 27.28 0.02
CA ASP A 343 -12.36 26.24 0.99
C ASP A 343 -12.88 24.88 0.52
N ASN A 344 -12.09 23.85 0.80
CA ASN A 344 -12.41 22.46 0.55
C ASN A 344 -13.71 22.08 1.27
N LEU A 345 -14.58 21.40 0.55
CA LEU A 345 -15.81 20.84 1.10
C LEU A 345 -15.57 19.37 1.43
N LEU A 346 -15.74 19.04 2.70
CA LEU A 346 -15.65 17.68 3.21
C LEU A 346 -17.04 17.20 3.64
N TYR A 347 -17.35 15.96 3.29
CA TYR A 347 -18.46 15.19 3.83
C TYR A 347 -17.96 13.84 4.36
N LEU A 348 -18.50 13.44 5.51
CA LEU A 348 -18.22 12.17 6.14
C LEU A 348 -19.52 11.58 6.72
N GLY A 349 -19.87 10.36 6.34
CA GLY A 349 -21.08 9.72 6.87
C GLY A 349 -21.14 8.21 6.69
N PHE A 350 -21.74 7.52 7.68
CA PHE A 350 -22.18 6.14 7.54
C PHE A 350 -23.49 6.12 6.74
N THR A 351 -23.38 5.95 5.43
CA THR A 351 -24.49 6.07 4.48
C THR A 351 -24.32 5.10 3.31
N THR A 352 -25.44 4.72 2.70
CA THR A 352 -25.51 3.91 1.47
C THR A 352 -26.19 4.65 0.32
N GLU A 353 -26.27 5.98 0.39
CA GLU A 353 -26.83 6.90 -0.62
C GLU A 353 -26.36 6.66 -2.08
N ASP A 354 -26.87 7.35 -3.09
CA ASP A 354 -26.15 7.55 -4.36
C ASP A 354 -24.70 8.06 -4.18
N CYS A 355 -23.63 7.55 -4.81
CA CYS A 355 -22.38 8.31 -4.88
C CYS A 355 -22.53 9.58 -5.74
N ASN A 356 -23.28 9.49 -6.85
CA ASN A 356 -23.57 10.65 -7.70
C ASN A 356 -24.51 11.60 -6.97
N THR A 357 -25.53 11.07 -6.28
CA THR A 357 -26.41 11.89 -5.44
C THR A 357 -25.62 12.60 -4.35
N LEU A 358 -24.75 11.88 -3.62
CA LEU A 358 -23.93 12.48 -2.58
C LEU A 358 -23.03 13.60 -3.13
N TRP A 359 -22.42 13.39 -4.29
CA TRP A 359 -21.61 14.42 -4.94
C TRP A 359 -22.42 15.66 -5.33
N GLN A 360 -23.59 15.47 -5.95
CA GLN A 360 -24.48 16.57 -6.33
C GLN A 360 -24.95 17.38 -5.12
N GLU A 361 -25.10 16.73 -3.97
CA GLU A 361 -25.50 17.39 -2.72
C GLU A 361 -24.33 17.96 -1.91
N LEU A 362 -23.07 17.59 -2.23
CA LEU A 362 -21.88 18.10 -1.55
C LEU A 362 -21.72 19.60 -1.76
N SER A 363 -21.85 20.05 -3.02
CA SER A 363 -21.81 21.44 -3.45
C SER A 363 -23.02 21.74 -4.35
N PRO A 364 -24.19 22.07 -3.77
CA PRO A 364 -25.41 22.26 -4.53
C PRO A 364 -25.27 23.43 -5.50
N ASP A 365 -25.90 23.28 -6.68
CA ASP A 365 -25.89 24.30 -7.73
C ASP A 365 -26.39 25.65 -7.17
N PRO A 366 -25.54 26.71 -7.18
CA PRO A 366 -25.92 28.02 -6.66
C PRO A 366 -27.09 28.65 -7.43
N ASN A 367 -27.46 28.11 -8.60
CA ASN A 367 -28.58 28.56 -9.42
C ASN A 367 -29.91 27.85 -9.08
N GLN A 368 -29.94 26.90 -8.14
CA GLN A 368 -31.20 26.36 -7.63
C GLN A 368 -31.91 27.38 -6.72
N ASP A 369 -33.23 27.56 -6.92
CA ASP A 369 -34.09 28.41 -6.10
C ASP A 369 -35.19 27.58 -5.40
N PRO A 370 -35.19 27.47 -4.05
CA PRO A 370 -34.23 28.07 -3.13
C PRO A 370 -32.88 27.33 -3.15
N PRO A 371 -31.76 28.01 -2.87
CA PRO A 371 -30.47 27.35 -2.75
C PRO A 371 -30.55 26.31 -1.62
N SER A 372 -30.35 25.05 -1.98
CA SER A 372 -30.28 23.98 -0.98
C SER A 372 -28.97 24.16 -0.19
N PRO A 373 -28.97 24.07 1.14
CA PRO A 373 -27.72 24.03 1.89
C PRO A 373 -26.97 22.75 1.53
N GLY A 374 -25.71 22.88 1.12
CA GLY A 374 -24.88 21.73 0.77
C GLY A 374 -24.61 20.84 1.98
N LYS A 375 -24.32 19.56 1.71
CA LYS A 375 -23.88 18.58 2.73
C LYS A 375 -22.43 18.79 3.15
N GLY A 376 -21.64 19.53 2.38
CA GLY A 376 -20.22 19.79 2.64
C GLY A 376 -19.97 20.74 3.81
N THR A 377 -18.84 20.55 4.49
CA THR A 377 -18.33 21.46 5.53
C THR A 377 -16.87 21.79 5.30
N THR A 378 -16.42 22.96 5.73
CA THR A 378 -15.05 23.47 5.53
C THR A 378 -14.16 23.29 6.77
N ASN A 379 -14.28 22.14 7.45
CA ASN A 379 -13.54 21.88 8.68
C ASN A 379 -12.23 21.14 8.42
N LEU A 380 -11.20 21.38 9.22
CA LEU A 380 -9.96 20.58 9.18
C LEU A 380 -10.16 19.12 9.58
N THR A 381 -11.23 18.83 10.32
CA THR A 381 -11.53 17.48 10.83
C THR A 381 -13.03 17.23 10.84
N MET A 382 -13.45 15.99 10.59
CA MET A 382 -14.82 15.53 10.83
C MET A 382 -14.83 14.16 11.48
N THR A 383 -15.91 13.87 12.22
CA THR A 383 -16.15 12.57 12.85
C THR A 383 -17.59 12.15 12.60
N ALA A 384 -17.79 10.89 12.24
CA ALA A 384 -19.09 10.23 12.19
C ALA A 384 -19.05 8.97 13.06
N THR A 385 -20.20 8.57 13.61
CA THR A 385 -20.33 7.36 14.43
C THR A 385 -21.58 6.57 14.04
N SER A 386 -21.47 5.24 13.97
CA SER A 386 -22.61 4.33 13.77
C SER A 386 -22.38 3.02 14.52
N GLY A 387 -23.20 2.76 15.54
CA GLY A 387 -23.00 1.61 16.44
C GLY A 387 -21.64 1.67 17.13
N LYS A 388 -20.83 0.61 16.99
CA LYS A 388 -19.45 0.55 17.51
C LYS A 388 -18.43 1.30 16.66
N TYR A 389 -18.79 1.66 15.42
CA TYR A 389 -17.86 2.24 14.46
C TYR A 389 -17.75 3.76 14.61
N THR A 390 -16.52 4.27 14.63
CA THR A 390 -16.19 5.68 14.56
C THR A 390 -15.28 5.92 13.37
N LEU A 391 -15.71 6.78 12.46
CA LEU A 391 -14.96 7.20 11.29
C LEU A 391 -14.52 8.64 11.49
N ARG A 392 -13.23 8.92 11.25
CA ARG A 392 -12.64 10.25 11.36
C ARG A 392 -11.91 10.60 10.09
N ILE A 393 -11.98 11.86 9.67
CA ILE A 393 -11.15 12.44 8.63
C ILE A 393 -10.44 13.68 9.19
N ALA A 394 -9.19 13.87 8.81
CA ALA A 394 -8.44 15.09 9.03
C ALA A 394 -7.74 15.51 7.74
N THR A 395 -7.61 16.82 7.52
CA THR A 395 -6.88 17.40 6.39
C THR A 395 -5.78 18.35 6.85
N ASN A 396 -4.72 18.49 6.06
CA ASN A 396 -3.62 19.40 6.34
C ASN A 396 -4.02 20.87 6.19
N GLN A 397 -4.97 21.16 5.29
CA GLN A 397 -5.45 22.51 5.04
C GLN A 397 -6.84 22.49 4.42
N VAL A 398 -7.60 23.56 4.65
CA VAL A 398 -8.90 23.77 4.01
C VAL A 398 -8.78 24.55 2.71
N SER A 399 -7.71 25.30 2.48
CA SER A 399 -7.50 26.06 1.24
C SER A 399 -6.04 26.47 1.09
N GLY A 400 -5.68 26.90 -0.12
CA GLY A 400 -4.37 27.49 -0.40
C GLY A 400 -3.28 26.48 -0.71
N LYS A 401 -2.03 26.95 -0.60
CA LYS A 401 -0.84 26.14 -0.88
C LYS A 401 -0.27 25.56 0.41
N SER A 402 0.26 24.34 0.29
CA SER A 402 1.06 23.71 1.33
C SER A 402 2.29 23.04 0.71
N PRO A 403 3.33 22.78 1.51
CA PRO A 403 4.45 21.97 1.07
C PRO A 403 3.98 20.55 0.73
N SER A 404 4.53 19.97 -0.34
CA SER A 404 4.35 18.55 -0.64
C SER A 404 4.98 17.70 0.48
N PRO A 405 4.33 16.60 0.90
CA PRO A 405 4.92 15.68 1.85
C PRO A 405 6.14 14.93 1.31
N LEU A 406 6.39 14.96 0.00
CA LEU A 406 7.50 14.23 -0.61
C LEU A 406 8.81 15.02 -0.60
N ASP A 407 8.77 16.29 -1.00
CA ASP A 407 9.98 17.10 -1.27
C ASP A 407 9.91 18.51 -0.65
N ALA A 408 8.84 18.80 0.09
CA ALA A 408 8.52 20.11 0.66
C ALA A 408 8.33 21.24 -0.37
N THR A 409 8.16 20.94 -1.66
CA THR A 409 7.86 21.94 -2.68
C THR A 409 6.48 22.53 -2.45
N GLU A 410 6.38 23.87 -2.45
CA GLU A 410 5.13 24.60 -2.26
C GLU A 410 4.19 24.48 -3.47
N GLY A 411 2.98 23.97 -3.24
CA GLY A 411 1.96 23.74 -4.26
C GLY A 411 0.57 23.60 -3.67
N TYR A 412 -0.45 23.34 -4.50
CA TYR A 412 -1.80 22.99 -4.01
C TYR A 412 -1.85 21.53 -3.59
N ASN A 413 -1.11 21.22 -2.52
CA ASN A 413 -0.96 19.88 -1.98
C ASN A 413 -1.95 19.66 -0.84
N TYR A 414 -2.84 18.70 -0.98
CA TYR A 414 -3.82 18.34 0.03
C TYR A 414 -3.53 16.93 0.54
N GLN A 415 -3.68 16.73 1.84
CA GLN A 415 -3.49 15.43 2.47
C GLN A 415 -4.71 15.12 3.33
N HIS A 416 -5.35 13.98 3.11
CA HIS A 416 -6.51 13.53 3.86
C HIS A 416 -6.20 12.21 4.59
N LEU A 417 -6.18 12.27 5.92
CA LEU A 417 -6.07 11.10 6.77
C LEU A 417 -7.47 10.63 7.18
N ILE A 418 -7.83 9.41 6.80
CA ILE A 418 -9.10 8.77 7.15
C ILE A 418 -8.81 7.57 8.05
N VAL A 419 -9.47 7.50 9.20
CA VAL A 419 -9.29 6.42 10.17
C VAL A 419 -10.66 5.86 10.56
N LEU A 420 -10.85 4.57 10.34
CA LEU A 420 -12.00 3.81 10.84
C LEU A 420 -11.56 3.03 12.08
N THR A 421 -12.32 3.17 13.18
CA THR A 421 -12.15 2.40 14.41
C THR A 421 -13.48 1.74 14.80
N ASP A 422 -13.44 0.64 15.54
CA ASP A 422 -14.63 -0.03 16.12
C ASP A 422 -14.57 -0.14 17.65
N GLY A 423 -13.59 0.53 18.28
CA GLY A 423 -13.32 0.46 19.71
C GLY A 423 -12.68 -0.85 20.19
N SER A 424 -12.41 -1.82 19.30
CA SER A 424 -11.70 -3.05 19.65
C SER A 424 -10.22 -2.81 19.98
N ILE A 425 -9.68 -1.69 19.50
CA ILE A 425 -8.30 -1.26 19.72
C ILE A 425 -8.39 0.13 20.33
N SER A 426 -7.98 0.25 21.59
CA SER A 426 -7.91 1.54 22.25
C SER A 426 -6.79 2.36 21.62
N VAL A 427 -7.20 3.48 21.06
CA VAL A 427 -6.32 4.58 20.65
C VAL A 427 -5.73 5.27 21.88
#